data_AF-A0A6B3FYB5-F1
#
_entry.id   AF-A0A6B3FYB5-F1
#
_cell.length_a   1.000
_cell.length_b   1.000
_cell.length_c   1.000
_cell.angle_alpha   90.00
_cell.angle_beta   90.00
_cell.angle_gamma   90.00
#
_symmetry.space_group_name_H-M   'P 1'
#
loop_
_entity.id
_entity.type
_entity.pdbx_description
1 polymer ?
#
loop_
_entity_poly.entity_id
_entity_poly.type
_entity_poly.pdbx_seq_one_letter_code
_entity_poly.pdbx_strand_id
1 'polypeptide(L)'
;LKEYASWLDEGALFKGQWGLKQARTGDGPTYEELVETEGRPHLRGWLDHLQSNNLLEAAVVYGYFPCVSKGEDLILLHEDGSERTRFTFPRQRRGRRLCLADFFRPEESGERDIIGLQIVTVGSRIGEATAELFAANSYR
;
A
#
# COMPACT_ATOMS: atom_id res chain seq x y z
N LEU A 1 -5.68 4.42 -14.04
CA LEU A 1 -6.77 3.64 -13.41
C LEU A 1 -6.85 2.20 -13.91
N LYS A 2 -7.08 1.95 -15.21
CA LYS A 2 -7.18 0.59 -15.76
C LYS A 2 -6.00 -0.35 -15.43
N GLU A 3 -4.81 0.21 -15.26
CA GLU A 3 -3.58 -0.53 -15.01
C GLU A 3 -3.48 -1.11 -13.59
N TYR A 4 -4.14 -0.51 -12.59
CA TYR A 4 -3.99 -0.89 -11.18
C TYR A 4 -5.31 -1.11 -10.45
N ALA A 5 -6.47 -0.78 -11.04
CA ALA A 5 -7.76 -0.98 -10.40
C ALA A 5 -8.05 -2.45 -10.08
N SER A 6 -7.54 -3.38 -10.88
CA SER A 6 -7.65 -4.83 -10.63
C SER A 6 -6.82 -5.33 -9.45
N TRP A 7 -5.91 -4.51 -8.91
CA TRP A 7 -5.11 -4.84 -7.73
C TRP A 7 -5.77 -4.41 -6.42
N LEU A 8 -6.96 -3.81 -6.49
CA LEU A 8 -7.72 -3.43 -5.32
C LEU A 8 -8.14 -4.69 -4.54
N ASP A 9 -7.86 -4.71 -3.24
CA ASP A 9 -8.37 -5.73 -2.33
C ASP A 9 -9.85 -5.46 -2.02
N GLU A 10 -10.72 -6.08 -2.80
CA GLU A 10 -12.18 -6.02 -2.64
C GLU A 10 -12.65 -6.61 -1.30
N GLY A 11 -11.93 -7.57 -0.73
CA GLY A 11 -12.27 -8.14 0.58
C GLY A 11 -12.10 -7.11 1.68
N ALA A 12 -10.96 -6.40 1.69
CA ALA A 12 -10.70 -5.31 2.62
C ALA A 12 -11.66 -4.13 2.39
N LEU A 13 -11.93 -3.77 1.14
CA LEU A 13 -12.84 -2.67 0.81
C LEU A 13 -14.27 -2.97 1.25
N PHE A 14 -14.87 -4.05 0.74
CA PHE A 14 -16.29 -4.33 0.93
C PHE A 14 -16.62 -4.68 2.38
N LYS A 15 -15.87 -5.61 3.00
CA LYS A 15 -16.15 -6.03 4.37
C LYS A 15 -15.62 -5.04 5.40
N GLY A 16 -14.43 -4.49 5.17
CA GLY A 16 -13.72 -3.64 6.13
C GLY A 16 -14.20 -2.20 6.08
N GLN A 17 -14.05 -1.55 4.93
CA GLN A 17 -14.32 -0.11 4.79
C GLN A 17 -15.81 0.19 4.59
N TRP A 18 -16.49 -0.58 3.76
CA TRP A 18 -17.91 -0.35 3.44
C TRP A 18 -18.86 -1.15 4.33
N GLY A 19 -18.33 -2.10 5.11
CA GLY A 19 -19.10 -2.82 6.11
C GLY A 19 -20.17 -3.77 5.54
N LEU A 20 -20.05 -4.21 4.27
CA LEU A 20 -20.93 -5.22 3.70
C LEU A 20 -20.83 -6.49 4.55
N LYS A 21 -21.97 -6.89 5.13
CA LYS A 21 -22.08 -8.05 6.02
C LYS A 21 -23.38 -8.77 5.71
N GLN A 22 -23.30 -10.08 5.58
CA GLN A 22 -24.47 -10.95 5.51
C GLN A 22 -25.36 -10.77 6.75
N ALA A 23 -26.67 -10.91 6.56
CA ALA A 23 -27.64 -10.89 7.66
C ALA A 23 -27.38 -12.04 8.65
N ARG A 24 -27.42 -11.73 9.95
CA ARG A 24 -27.12 -12.71 11.03
C ARG A 24 -28.14 -13.85 11.13
N THR A 25 -29.36 -13.64 10.64
CA THR A 25 -30.49 -14.55 10.81
C THR A 25 -30.77 -15.45 9.61
N GLY A 26 -29.90 -15.47 8.60
CA GLY A 26 -29.99 -16.42 7.47
C GLY A 26 -31.07 -16.12 6.41
N ASP A 27 -32.06 -15.28 6.73
CA ASP A 27 -33.13 -14.85 5.81
C ASP A 27 -32.71 -13.71 4.85
N GLY A 28 -31.42 -13.38 4.78
CA GLY A 28 -30.89 -12.29 3.94
C GLY A 28 -29.89 -12.78 2.90
N PRO A 29 -29.56 -11.92 1.91
CA PRO A 29 -28.61 -12.25 0.85
C PRO A 29 -27.26 -12.66 1.42
N THR A 30 -26.61 -13.61 0.76
CA THR A 30 -25.26 -14.05 1.14
C THR A 30 -24.26 -12.92 0.97
N TYR A 31 -23.08 -13.06 1.58
CA TYR A 31 -22.02 -12.07 1.41
C TYR A 31 -21.60 -11.96 -0.07
N GLU A 32 -21.50 -13.09 -0.79
CA GLU A 32 -21.21 -13.11 -2.23
C GLU A 32 -22.28 -12.38 -3.04
N GLU A 33 -23.56 -12.62 -2.74
CA GLU A 33 -24.67 -11.92 -3.41
C GLU A 33 -24.62 -10.40 -3.18
N LEU A 34 -24.33 -9.96 -1.96
CA LEU A 34 -24.17 -8.54 -1.62
C LEU A 34 -22.97 -7.91 -2.35
N VAL A 35 -21.86 -8.63 -2.48
CA VAL A 35 -20.70 -8.16 -3.24
C VAL A 35 -21.07 -7.95 -4.71
N GLU A 36 -21.79 -8.87 -5.34
CA GLU A 36 -22.15 -8.76 -6.75
C GLU A 36 -23.24 -7.72 -7.03
N THR A 37 -24.23 -7.61 -6.15
CA THR A 37 -25.41 -6.74 -6.33
C THR A 37 -25.21 -5.31 -5.83
N GLU A 38 -24.37 -5.12 -4.80
CA GLU A 38 -24.11 -3.80 -4.22
C GLU A 38 -22.63 -3.41 -4.32
N GLY A 39 -21.71 -4.26 -3.88
CA GLY A 39 -20.28 -3.93 -3.78
C GLY A 39 -19.65 -3.54 -5.12
N ARG A 40 -19.65 -4.44 -6.10
CA ARG A 40 -19.06 -4.19 -7.42
C ARG A 40 -19.75 -3.07 -8.19
N PRO A 41 -21.09 -2.95 -8.21
CA PRO A 41 -21.75 -1.83 -8.88
C PRO A 41 -21.39 -0.46 -8.28
N HIS A 42 -21.37 -0.33 -6.94
CA HIS A 42 -20.96 0.92 -6.30
C HIS A 42 -19.48 1.23 -6.55
N LEU A 43 -18.60 0.23 -6.48
CA LEU A 43 -17.18 0.41 -6.80
C LEU A 43 -17.00 0.88 -8.24
N ARG A 44 -17.72 0.29 -9.20
CA ARG A 44 -17.68 0.73 -10.59
C ARG A 44 -18.12 2.19 -10.73
N GLY A 45 -19.22 2.58 -10.08
CA GLY A 45 -19.68 3.97 -10.07
C GLY A 45 -18.62 4.94 -9.52
N TRP A 46 -17.95 4.59 -8.43
CA TRP A 46 -16.86 5.39 -7.89
C TRP A 46 -15.65 5.45 -8.81
N LEU A 47 -15.23 4.32 -9.40
CA LEU A 47 -14.11 4.30 -10.36
C LEU A 47 -14.41 5.17 -11.59
N ASP A 48 -15.65 5.11 -12.10
CA ASP A 48 -16.11 5.93 -13.21
C ASP A 48 -16.12 7.43 -12.83
N HIS A 49 -16.57 7.77 -11.63
CA HIS A 49 -16.55 9.14 -11.11
C HIS A 49 -15.12 9.67 -10.96
N LEU A 50 -14.23 8.90 -10.34
CA LEU A 50 -12.82 9.23 -10.15
C LEU A 50 -12.11 9.47 -11.49
N GLN A 51 -12.41 8.62 -12.48
CA GLN A 51 -11.86 8.76 -13.82
C GLN A 51 -12.43 9.97 -14.57
N SER A 52 -13.75 10.16 -14.54
CA SER A 52 -14.43 11.24 -15.29
C SER A 52 -14.06 12.62 -14.78
N ASN A 53 -13.83 12.76 -13.47
CA ASN A 53 -13.45 14.03 -12.84
C ASN A 53 -11.93 14.21 -12.72
N ASN A 54 -11.13 13.28 -13.24
CA ASN A 54 -9.67 13.29 -13.19
C ASN A 54 -9.13 13.54 -11.77
N LEU A 55 -9.67 12.82 -10.79
CA LEU A 55 -9.35 13.00 -9.36
C LEU A 55 -8.11 12.21 -8.93
N LEU A 56 -7.65 11.27 -9.75
CA LEU A 56 -6.51 10.42 -9.47
C LEU A 56 -5.30 10.90 -10.26
N GLU A 57 -4.30 11.40 -9.56
CA GLU A 57 -3.00 11.79 -10.11
C GLU A 57 -1.96 10.82 -9.60
N ALA A 58 -2.15 9.56 -9.96
CA ALA A 58 -1.31 8.48 -9.47
C ALA A 58 0.13 8.67 -9.96
N ALA A 59 1.09 8.64 -9.04
CA ALA A 59 2.50 8.78 -9.34
C ALA A 59 3.32 7.80 -8.50
N VAL A 60 4.46 7.39 -9.06
CA VAL A 60 5.43 6.52 -8.39
C VAL A 60 6.83 7.05 -8.63
N VAL A 61 7.65 7.00 -7.58
CA VAL A 61 9.11 7.10 -7.68
C VAL A 61 9.67 5.83 -7.07
N TYR A 62 10.56 5.16 -7.79
CA TYR A 62 11.20 3.94 -7.33
C TYR A 62 12.65 3.90 -7.76
N GLY A 63 13.43 3.04 -7.12
CA GLY A 63 14.83 2.84 -7.45
C GLY A 63 15.42 1.62 -6.76
N TYR A 64 16.58 1.23 -7.27
CA TYR A 64 17.38 0.14 -6.73
C TYR A 64 18.71 0.72 -6.25
N PHE A 65 19.12 0.36 -5.05
CA PHE A 65 20.27 0.97 -4.38
C PHE A 65 21.21 -0.12 -3.88
N PRO A 66 22.52 -0.02 -4.16
CA PRO A 66 23.51 -0.87 -3.51
C PRO A 66 23.45 -0.69 -2.01
N CYS A 67 23.58 -1.79 -1.27
CA CYS A 67 23.51 -1.77 0.18
C CYS A 67 24.32 -2.90 0.82
N VAL A 68 24.61 -2.74 2.10
CA VAL A 68 25.18 -3.76 2.98
C VAL A 68 24.49 -3.69 4.34
N SER A 69 24.40 -4.83 5.04
CA SER A 69 23.89 -4.86 6.42
C SER A 69 25.03 -4.79 7.45
N LYS A 70 24.76 -4.16 8.59
CA LYS A 70 25.66 -4.08 9.74
C LYS A 70 24.87 -4.10 11.04
N GLY A 71 24.77 -5.27 11.67
CA GLY A 71 24.01 -5.43 12.91
C GLY A 71 22.51 -5.23 12.69
N GLU A 72 21.97 -4.08 13.12
CA GLU A 72 20.56 -3.71 12.93
C GLU A 72 20.35 -2.68 11.81
N ASP A 73 21.44 -2.27 11.18
CA ASP A 73 21.45 -1.25 10.15
C ASP A 73 21.49 -1.86 8.75
N LEU A 74 20.71 -1.27 7.85
CA LEU A 74 20.89 -1.40 6.42
C LEU A 74 21.45 -0.08 5.88
N ILE A 75 22.66 -0.16 5.32
CA ILE A 75 23.40 0.99 4.84
C ILE A 75 23.30 1.00 3.32
N LEU A 76 22.65 2.02 2.76
CA LEU A 76 22.61 2.26 1.33
C LEU A 76 23.89 2.99 0.92
N LEU A 77 24.40 2.64 -0.26
CA LEU A 77 25.67 3.12 -0.77
C LEU A 77 25.46 3.95 -2.05
N HIS A 78 26.39 4.86 -2.30
CA HIS A 78 26.66 5.42 -3.61
C HIS A 78 27.40 4.39 -4.50
N GLU A 79 27.52 4.68 -5.80
CA GLU A 79 28.23 3.80 -6.74
C GLU A 79 29.70 3.59 -6.34
N ASP A 80 30.35 4.66 -5.84
CA ASP A 80 31.72 4.64 -5.32
C ASP A 80 31.87 3.85 -4.01
N GLY A 81 30.76 3.40 -3.41
CA GLY A 81 30.75 2.65 -2.16
C GLY A 81 30.68 3.49 -0.89
N SER A 82 30.61 4.81 -0.99
CA SER A 82 30.39 5.67 0.18
C SER A 82 28.97 5.52 0.72
N GLU A 83 28.79 5.71 2.03
CA GLU A 83 27.46 5.66 2.66
C GLU A 83 26.58 6.81 2.16
N ARG A 84 25.41 6.47 1.61
CA ARG A 84 24.40 7.41 1.15
C ARG A 84 23.36 7.70 2.23
N THR A 85 22.86 6.66 2.88
CA THR A 85 21.88 6.74 3.95
C THR A 85 21.83 5.44 4.73
N ARG A 86 21.23 5.47 5.92
CA ARG A 86 21.14 4.34 6.83
C ARG A 86 19.73 4.19 7.37
N PHE A 87 19.22 2.97 7.34
CA PHE A 87 17.99 2.58 8.02
C PHE A 87 18.33 1.65 9.17
N THR A 88 17.97 2.05 10.39
CA THR A 88 18.07 1.19 11.57
C THR A 88 16.73 0.51 11.82
N PHE A 89 16.72 -0.82 11.87
CA PHE A 89 15.52 -1.60 12.06
C PHE A 89 15.49 -2.26 13.44
N PRO A 90 14.32 -2.31 14.11
CA PRO A 90 14.22 -2.95 15.41
C PRO A 90 14.39 -4.47 15.28
N ARG A 91 15.18 -5.06 16.17
CA ARG A 91 15.27 -6.51 16.30
C ARG A 91 14.18 -7.07 17.21
N GLN A 92 13.59 -8.19 16.80
CA GLN A 92 12.63 -8.91 17.63
C GLN A 92 13.26 -9.31 18.99
N ARG A 93 12.59 -8.97 20.11
CA ARG A 93 13.13 -9.24 21.45
C ARG A 93 13.08 -10.71 21.86
N ARG A 94 12.19 -11.50 21.25
CA ARG A 94 11.92 -12.92 21.57
C ARG A 94 11.77 -13.73 20.29
N GLY A 95 11.77 -15.06 20.42
CA GLY A 95 11.68 -15.97 19.29
C GLY A 95 12.97 -15.95 18.46
N ARG A 96 12.84 -15.86 17.13
CA ARG A 96 13.95 -15.94 16.18
C ARG A 96 14.85 -14.70 16.17
N ARG A 97 14.50 -13.64 16.91
CA ARG A 97 15.27 -12.38 17.00
C ARG A 97 15.60 -11.76 15.64
N LEU A 98 14.66 -11.81 14.70
CA LEU A 98 14.86 -11.29 13.34
C LEU A 98 14.92 -9.76 13.33
N CYS A 99 15.77 -9.23 12.46
CA CYS A 99 15.84 -7.84 12.03
C CYS A 99 15.74 -7.79 10.50
N LEU A 100 15.15 -6.72 9.94
CA LEU A 100 15.06 -6.57 8.47
C LEU A 100 16.44 -6.52 7.80
N ALA A 101 17.45 -5.99 8.49
CA ALA A 101 18.83 -5.97 8.00
C ALA A 101 19.42 -7.38 7.79
N ASP A 102 18.93 -8.39 8.51
CA ASP A 102 19.44 -9.78 8.43
C ASP A 102 19.16 -10.44 7.06
N PHE A 103 18.27 -9.86 6.24
CA PHE A 103 17.93 -10.38 4.92
C PHE A 103 18.85 -9.88 3.79
N PHE A 104 19.83 -9.03 4.11
CA PHE A 104 20.79 -8.47 3.15
C PHE A 104 22.21 -8.92 3.47
N ARG A 105 23.07 -8.99 2.45
CA ARG A 105 24.48 -9.37 2.63
C ARG A 105 25.19 -8.46 3.65
N PRO A 106 25.90 -9.02 4.63
CA PRO A 106 26.58 -8.24 5.65
C PRO A 106 27.86 -7.60 5.10
N GLU A 107 28.23 -6.43 5.62
CA GLU A 107 29.43 -5.67 5.23
C GLU A 107 30.71 -6.54 5.27
N GLU A 108 30.82 -7.42 6.27
CA GLU A 108 31.95 -8.34 6.44
C GLU A 108 32.08 -9.41 5.35
N SER A 109 31.02 -9.66 4.56
CA SER A 109 31.08 -10.58 3.43
C SER A 109 31.92 -10.04 2.26
N GLY A 110 32.15 -8.72 2.21
CA GLY A 110 32.80 -8.05 1.08
C GLY A 110 31.92 -7.94 -0.18
N GLU A 111 30.70 -8.48 -0.15
CA GLU A 111 29.75 -8.43 -1.26
C GLU A 111 28.67 -7.37 -1.02
N ARG A 112 28.28 -6.65 -2.07
CA ARG A 112 27.17 -5.69 -2.03
C ARG A 112 25.86 -6.42 -2.38
N ASP A 113 24.79 -6.03 -1.72
CA ASP A 113 23.41 -6.42 -2.05
C ASP A 113 22.64 -5.25 -2.68
N ILE A 114 21.41 -5.47 -3.11
CA ILE A 114 20.53 -4.45 -3.69
C ILE A 114 19.21 -4.38 -2.92
N ILE A 115 18.80 -3.17 -2.52
CA ILE A 115 17.44 -2.90 -2.03
C ILE A 115 16.63 -2.13 -3.07
N GLY A 116 15.41 -2.58 -3.32
CA GLY A 116 14.39 -1.83 -4.06
C GLY A 116 13.55 -0.99 -3.11
N LEU A 117 13.43 0.31 -3.39
CA LEU A 117 12.57 1.24 -2.65
C LEU A 117 11.59 1.91 -3.61
N GLN A 118 10.36 2.13 -3.15
CA GLN A 118 9.33 2.83 -3.90
C GLN A 118 8.46 3.70 -3.00
N ILE A 119 8.01 4.82 -3.55
CA ILE A 119 7.01 5.72 -2.97
C ILE A 119 5.93 5.90 -4.02
N VAL A 120 4.67 5.65 -3.63
CA VAL A 120 3.49 5.78 -4.49
C VAL A 120 2.52 6.78 -3.88
N THR A 121 1.76 7.46 -4.74
CA THR A 121 0.68 8.36 -4.35
C THR A 121 -0.48 8.26 -5.35
N VAL A 122 -1.68 8.61 -4.90
CA VAL A 122 -2.87 8.78 -5.75
C VAL A 122 -3.13 10.26 -6.11
N GLY A 123 -2.23 11.17 -5.71
CA GLY A 123 -2.34 12.62 -5.94
C GLY A 123 -2.96 13.38 -4.77
N SER A 124 -2.88 14.72 -4.80
CA SER A 124 -3.50 15.58 -3.77
C SER A 124 -4.98 15.86 -4.05
N ARG A 125 -5.40 15.84 -5.32
CA ARG A 125 -6.78 16.15 -5.74
C ARG A 125 -7.84 15.28 -5.08
N ILE A 126 -7.53 14.01 -4.82
CA ILE A 126 -8.46 13.12 -4.11
C ILE A 126 -8.67 13.57 -2.65
N GLY A 127 -7.66 14.16 -2.02
CA GLY A 127 -7.78 14.73 -0.68
C GLY A 127 -8.68 15.96 -0.66
N GLU A 128 -8.58 16.80 -1.67
CA GLU A 128 -9.46 17.97 -1.84
C GLU A 128 -10.91 17.54 -2.07
N ALA A 129 -11.14 16.61 -2.99
CA ALA A 129 -12.48 16.09 -3.28
C ALA A 129 -13.13 15.40 -2.05
N THR A 130 -12.35 14.66 -1.26
CA THR A 130 -12.87 14.05 -0.03
C THR A 130 -13.18 15.10 1.05
N ALA A 131 -12.40 16.18 1.14
CA ALA A 131 -12.69 17.31 2.01
C ALA A 131 -13.98 18.05 1.61
N GLU A 132 -14.24 18.22 0.31
CA GLU A 132 -15.48 18.80 -0.21
C GLU A 132 -16.70 17.93 0.15
N LEU A 133 -16.63 16.62 -0.08
CA LEU A 133 -17.69 15.68 0.30
C LEU A 133 -17.98 15.74 1.80
N PHE A 134 -16.92 15.81 2.62
CA PHE A 134 -17.05 15.93 4.07
C PHE A 134 -17.74 17.25 4.47
N ALA A 135 -17.31 18.38 3.89
CA ALA A 135 -17.92 19.69 4.15
C ALA A 135 -19.40 19.74 3.73
N ALA A 136 -19.77 19.01 2.67
CA ALA A 136 -21.15 18.89 2.20
C ALA A 136 -22.00 17.87 3.00
N ASN A 137 -21.44 17.18 4.00
CA ASN A 137 -22.06 16.05 4.69
C ASN A 137 -22.50 14.90 3.76
N SER A 138 -21.80 14.73 2.64
CA SER A 138 -22.07 13.67 1.65
C SER A 138 -21.30 12.40 2.00
N TYR A 139 -21.79 11.68 3.02
CA TYR A 139 -21.20 10.43 3.49
C TYR A 139 -21.70 9.17 2.76
N ARG A 140 -22.54 9.35 1.74
CA ARG A 140 -23.10 8.29 0.90
C ARG A 140 -22.69 8.49 -0.55
#